data_AF-A0A4Z0YU51-F1
#
_entry.id   AF-A0A4Z0YU51-F1
#
_cell.length_a   1.000
_cell.length_b   1.000
_cell.length_c   1.000
_cell.angle_alpha   90.00
_cell.angle_beta   90.00
_cell.angle_gamma   90.00
#
_symmetry.space_group_name_H-M   'P 1'
#
loop_
_entity.id
_entity.type
_entity.pdbx_description
1 polymer ?
#
loop_
_entity_poly.entity_id
_entity_poly.type
_entity_poly.pdbx_seq_one_letter_code
_entity_poly.pdbx_strand_id
1 'polypeptide(L)'
;MAAQASETTATPASISAAPVIPTTHWTEPQQDDEDDEEEEDDEETFDDGDSALGDDTASTTASLSASILDYRTFHGRTYHSLQGTAEHWTPNDDAHLESMDCVDFADAHPEAEVIGTDISPSQPEWVPPNLKFEIEDCTQPWTYPRNSFDFIHLRYLFGSVPDWNALYSEAFKACKPGCWVEAVDPSVNLRSDDGSVREGTALYDWGRLFNEASTKYGRTMSMVDGGTIPESFKKVGFADVHSRTFKLPATPWPKEQKLQQLGAFSRLAMEQDLDGYAMYLFTNALGWSEQQVTVYLARVRKEMRDMRMQPYFLVEVVYGRKPEQ
;
A
#
# COMPACT_ATOMS: atom_id res chain seq x y z
N MET A 1 50.00 1.72 -36.39
CA MET A 1 50.64 2.50 -35.31
C MET A 1 49.55 3.20 -34.55
N ALA A 2 49.60 3.08 -33.23
CA ALA A 2 48.55 3.43 -32.28
C ALA A 2 48.25 4.94 -32.21
N ALA A 3 47.00 5.28 -31.93
CA ALA A 3 46.62 6.55 -31.31
C ALA A 3 45.60 6.24 -30.20
N GLN A 4 46.06 6.39 -28.95
CA GLN A 4 45.27 6.32 -27.74
C GLN A 4 44.35 7.54 -27.65
N ALA A 5 43.08 7.33 -27.29
CA ALA A 5 42.19 8.37 -26.79
C ALA A 5 41.85 8.05 -25.32
N SER A 6 42.12 9.02 -24.46
CA SER A 6 42.03 8.98 -23.01
C SER A 6 40.57 8.91 -22.51
N GLU A 7 40.27 7.92 -21.67
CA GLU A 7 39.08 7.92 -20.83
C GLU A 7 39.18 9.01 -19.77
N THR A 8 38.17 9.88 -19.71
CA THR A 8 37.99 10.84 -18.61
C THR A 8 36.89 10.28 -17.73
N THR A 9 37.25 9.60 -16.65
CA THR A 9 36.32 9.12 -15.63
C THR A 9 35.85 10.31 -14.79
N ALA A 10 34.57 10.67 -14.91
CA ALA A 10 33.91 11.63 -14.02
C ALA A 10 33.57 10.93 -12.69
N THR A 11 34.14 11.42 -11.60
CA THR A 11 33.82 11.02 -10.22
C THR A 11 32.38 11.41 -9.87
N PRO A 12 31.56 10.55 -9.24
CA PRO A 12 30.24 10.96 -8.77
C PRO A 12 30.39 11.94 -7.61
N ALA A 13 29.68 13.07 -7.68
CA ALA A 13 29.61 14.06 -6.62
C ALA A 13 28.95 13.45 -5.37
N SER A 14 29.63 13.61 -4.23
CA SER A 14 29.12 13.26 -2.91
C SER A 14 27.87 14.08 -2.58
N ILE A 15 26.74 13.42 -2.38
CA ILE A 15 25.53 14.03 -1.81
C ILE A 15 25.83 14.30 -0.33
N SER A 16 26.09 15.57 -0.02
CA SER A 16 26.20 16.04 1.36
C SER A 16 24.82 15.92 2.03
N ALA A 17 24.72 15.06 3.04
CA ALA A 17 23.55 15.01 3.92
C ALA A 17 23.33 16.38 4.57
N ALA A 18 22.20 17.01 4.28
CA ALA A 18 21.77 18.23 4.96
C ALA A 18 21.30 17.88 6.39
N PRO A 19 21.52 18.78 7.37
CA PRO A 19 21.33 18.48 8.78
C PRO A 19 19.86 18.30 9.16
N VAL A 20 19.64 17.33 10.05
CA VAL A 20 18.37 16.93 10.69
C VAL A 20 17.63 18.14 11.28
N ILE A 21 16.36 18.35 10.89
CA ILE A 21 15.48 19.27 11.60
C ILE A 21 15.13 18.63 12.97
N PRO A 22 15.43 19.29 14.10
CA PRO A 22 15.20 18.71 15.42
C PRO A 22 13.73 18.40 15.70
N THR A 23 13.47 17.33 16.44
CA THR A 23 12.14 16.90 16.92
C THR A 23 11.37 17.99 17.68
N THR A 24 12.06 19.01 18.18
CA THR A 24 11.47 20.18 18.86
C THR A 24 10.74 21.15 17.93
N HIS A 25 10.84 20.98 16.61
CA HIS A 25 10.11 21.83 15.66
C HIS A 25 8.58 21.58 15.68
N TRP A 26 8.15 20.43 16.20
CA TRP A 26 6.76 20.00 16.18
C TRP A 26 6.02 20.29 17.48
N THR A 27 6.67 20.96 18.44
CA THR A 27 6.19 21.14 19.82
C THR A 27 5.65 22.54 20.12
N GLU A 28 5.52 23.44 19.14
CA GLU A 28 4.95 24.78 19.39
C GLU A 28 3.41 24.76 19.29
N PRO A 29 2.67 25.05 20.37
CA PRO A 29 1.22 25.22 20.30
C PRO A 29 0.89 26.60 19.73
N GLN A 30 0.00 26.64 18.73
CA GLN A 30 -0.74 27.86 18.39
C GLN A 30 -2.04 27.88 19.20
N GLN A 31 -2.22 28.94 19.98
CA GLN A 31 -3.44 29.30 20.71
C GLN A 31 -4.57 29.73 19.75
N ASP A 32 -5.78 29.75 20.33
CA ASP A 32 -7.07 30.28 19.86
C ASP A 32 -7.99 29.19 19.29
N ASP A 33 -9.25 29.02 19.69
CA ASP A 33 -10.10 29.53 20.77
C ASP A 33 -11.25 28.50 20.90
N GLU A 34 -11.69 28.25 22.13
CA GLU A 34 -12.83 27.40 22.48
C GLU A 34 -14.16 28.03 22.02
N ASP A 35 -15.11 27.20 21.58
CA ASP A 35 -16.54 27.41 21.86
C ASP A 35 -17.26 26.05 21.74
N ASP A 36 -17.78 25.62 22.89
CA ASP A 36 -18.63 24.46 23.13
C ASP A 36 -20.02 24.62 22.49
N GLU A 37 -20.68 23.50 22.17
CA GLU A 37 -22.12 23.33 22.44
C GLU A 37 -22.49 21.83 22.37
N GLU A 38 -22.99 21.32 23.50
CA GLU A 38 -23.59 20.00 23.74
C GLU A 38 -25.01 19.93 23.18
N GLU A 39 -25.52 18.73 22.81
CA GLU A 39 -26.91 18.31 23.11
C GLU A 39 -27.02 16.77 23.22
N GLU A 40 -27.86 16.34 24.16
CA GLU A 40 -28.12 14.98 24.66
C GLU A 40 -29.29 14.25 23.93
N ASP A 41 -29.25 12.92 24.06
CA ASP A 41 -30.33 11.91 24.22
C ASP A 41 -31.52 11.75 23.24
N ASP A 42 -31.73 10.50 22.80
CA ASP A 42 -32.85 9.66 23.28
C ASP A 42 -32.74 8.19 22.79
N GLU A 43 -32.86 7.26 23.75
CA GLU A 43 -32.99 5.81 23.54
C GLU A 43 -34.45 5.44 23.20
N GLU A 44 -34.68 4.45 22.33
CA GLU A 44 -35.81 3.52 22.49
C GLU A 44 -35.46 2.08 22.04
N THR A 45 -35.88 1.13 22.85
CA THR A 45 -35.72 -0.33 22.74
C THR A 45 -37.08 -0.99 22.51
N PHE A 46 -37.17 -2.00 21.64
CA PHE A 46 -38.16 -3.09 21.57
C PHE A 46 -37.73 -4.04 20.43
N ASP A 47 -37.97 -5.36 20.34
CA ASP A 47 -38.17 -6.54 21.19
C ASP A 47 -38.28 -7.74 20.19
N ASP A 48 -38.06 -8.96 20.66
CA ASP A 48 -37.81 -10.22 19.96
C ASP A 48 -38.88 -10.72 18.96
N GLY A 49 -38.44 -11.54 17.99
CA GLY A 49 -39.33 -12.31 17.11
C GLY A 49 -38.64 -13.40 16.26
N ASP A 50 -38.50 -14.58 16.86
CA ASP A 50 -38.05 -15.89 16.31
C ASP A 50 -38.73 -16.31 14.99
N SER A 51 -37.98 -16.96 14.08
CA SER A 51 -38.46 -18.11 13.28
C SER A 51 -37.32 -18.86 12.58
N ALA A 52 -37.05 -20.07 13.08
CA ALA A 52 -36.25 -21.11 12.44
C ALA A 52 -37.01 -21.87 11.33
N LEU A 53 -36.34 -22.17 10.20
CA LEU A 53 -36.42 -23.38 9.31
C LEU A 53 -35.28 -23.18 8.27
N GLY A 54 -34.36 -24.07 7.93
CA GLY A 54 -34.25 -25.53 8.03
C GLY A 54 -33.72 -26.06 6.69
N ASP A 55 -32.59 -26.80 6.76
CA ASP A 55 -32.10 -27.85 5.84
C ASP A 55 -30.94 -27.56 4.84
N ASP A 56 -29.75 -27.97 5.29
CA ASP A 56 -28.79 -28.87 4.62
C ASP A 56 -28.39 -28.65 3.15
N THR A 57 -27.28 -27.94 2.97
CA THR A 57 -26.25 -28.37 2.00
C THR A 57 -24.89 -28.41 2.71
N ALA A 58 -24.43 -29.62 3.00
CA ALA A 58 -23.11 -29.89 3.57
C ALA A 58 -22.01 -29.36 2.62
N SER A 59 -21.59 -28.11 2.84
CA SER A 59 -20.33 -27.59 2.34
C SER A 59 -19.24 -28.08 3.30
N THR A 60 -18.33 -28.89 2.80
CA THR A 60 -17.13 -29.31 3.54
C THR A 60 -16.23 -28.10 3.76
N THR A 61 -16.42 -27.42 4.88
CA THR A 61 -15.45 -26.48 5.44
C THR A 61 -14.30 -27.31 6.03
N ALA A 62 -13.16 -27.31 5.35
CA ALA A 62 -11.91 -27.65 6.05
C ALA A 62 -11.75 -26.63 7.18
N SER A 63 -11.71 -27.10 8.42
CA SER A 63 -11.69 -26.23 9.60
C SER A 63 -10.49 -25.28 9.54
N LEU A 64 -10.75 -23.98 9.41
CA LEU A 64 -9.77 -22.95 9.74
C LEU A 64 -9.30 -23.22 11.17
N SER A 65 -8.01 -23.47 11.38
CA SER A 65 -7.46 -23.51 12.72
C SER A 65 -7.70 -22.14 13.36
N ALA A 66 -8.26 -22.09 14.58
CA ALA A 66 -8.55 -20.83 15.28
C ALA A 66 -7.35 -19.87 15.34
N SER A 67 -6.12 -20.39 15.23
CA SER A 67 -4.89 -19.61 15.14
C SER A 67 -4.74 -18.70 13.92
N ILE A 68 -5.54 -18.88 12.85
CA ILE A 68 -5.55 -17.97 11.69
C ILE A 68 -6.26 -16.63 12.00
N LEU A 69 -7.14 -16.63 13.01
CA LEU A 69 -7.89 -15.45 13.48
C LEU A 69 -7.25 -14.80 14.72
N ASP A 70 -6.14 -15.33 15.21
CA ASP A 70 -5.38 -14.69 16.27
C ASP A 70 -4.72 -13.44 15.68
N TYR A 71 -5.33 -12.27 15.81
CA TYR A 71 -4.73 -11.00 15.39
C TYR A 71 -3.91 -10.37 16.53
N ARG A 72 -2.84 -9.63 16.20
CA ARG A 72 -2.16 -8.78 17.20
C ARG A 72 -3.00 -7.54 17.37
N THR A 73 -3.43 -7.25 18.59
CA THR A 73 -4.07 -5.96 18.88
C THR A 73 -2.99 -4.95 19.27
N PHE A 74 -2.88 -3.87 18.51
CA PHE A 74 -2.04 -2.71 18.85
C PHE A 74 -2.93 -1.46 18.87
N HIS A 75 -3.01 -0.79 20.02
CA HIS A 75 -3.85 0.42 20.21
C HIS A 75 -5.32 0.26 19.76
N GLY A 76 -5.93 -0.90 20.02
CA GLY A 76 -7.33 -1.17 19.65
C GLY A 76 -7.56 -1.55 18.19
N ARG A 77 -6.52 -1.61 17.36
CA ARG A 77 -6.56 -2.06 15.95
C ARG A 77 -5.95 -3.46 15.83
N THR A 78 -6.45 -4.26 14.89
CA THR A 78 -5.94 -5.61 14.61
C THR A 78 -4.90 -5.58 13.49
N TYR A 79 -3.84 -6.34 13.70
CA TYR A 79 -2.74 -6.56 12.75
C TYR A 79 -2.53 -8.06 12.60
N HIS A 80 -1.93 -8.50 11.49
CA HIS A 80 -1.65 -9.92 11.28
C HIS A 80 -0.82 -10.52 12.44
N SER A 81 -1.34 -11.62 13.01
CA SER A 81 -0.55 -12.53 13.84
C SER A 81 -0.60 -13.91 13.19
N LEU A 82 0.42 -14.20 12.39
CA LEU A 82 0.81 -15.58 12.17
C LEU A 82 2.17 -15.75 12.85
N GLN A 83 2.34 -16.84 13.60
CA GLN A 83 3.64 -17.29 14.05
C GLN A 83 4.47 -17.64 12.80
N GLY A 84 5.15 -16.63 12.28
CA GLY A 84 5.86 -16.63 11.00
C GLY A 84 6.18 -15.18 10.63
N THR A 85 7.22 -14.94 9.84
CA THR A 85 7.83 -13.62 9.55
C THR A 85 6.94 -12.62 8.77
N ALA A 86 5.63 -12.84 8.71
CA ALA A 86 4.65 -11.95 8.11
C ALA A 86 4.35 -10.76 9.05
N GLU A 87 5.26 -9.79 9.04
CA GLU A 87 5.08 -8.49 9.68
C GLU A 87 4.44 -7.51 8.68
N HIS A 88 3.12 -7.58 8.56
CA HIS A 88 2.33 -6.63 7.76
C HIS A 88 1.99 -5.41 8.63
N TRP A 89 2.17 -4.22 8.07
CA TRP A 89 2.15 -2.96 8.82
C TRP A 89 0.81 -2.21 8.73
N THR A 90 -0.07 -2.58 7.78
CA THR A 90 -1.41 -2.00 7.66
C THR A 90 -2.41 -2.77 8.52
N PRO A 91 -3.44 -2.08 9.07
CA PRO A 91 -4.57 -2.73 9.75
C PRO A 91 -5.35 -3.65 8.80
N ASN A 92 -5.99 -4.68 9.34
CA ASN A 92 -6.78 -5.66 8.58
C ASN A 92 -8.26 -5.73 8.99
N ASP A 93 -8.81 -4.60 9.44
CA ASP A 93 -10.22 -4.47 9.83
C ASP A 93 -11.13 -4.14 8.63
N ASP A 94 -12.45 -4.35 8.80
CA ASP A 94 -13.48 -4.16 7.75
C ASP A 94 -13.44 -2.75 7.13
N ALA A 95 -12.94 -1.74 7.87
CA ALA A 95 -12.77 -0.37 7.38
C ALA A 95 -11.67 -0.22 6.30
N HIS A 96 -10.75 -1.19 6.17
CA HIS A 96 -9.63 -1.17 5.23
C HIS A 96 -9.84 -2.07 4.00
N LEU A 97 -10.80 -2.99 4.02
CA LEU A 97 -10.86 -4.15 3.12
C LEU A 97 -11.70 -3.99 1.84
N GLU A 98 -12.31 -2.84 1.58
CA GLU A 98 -13.09 -2.62 0.36
C GLU A 98 -12.31 -1.88 -0.74
N SER A 99 -11.56 -2.63 -1.56
CA SER A 99 -11.22 -2.26 -2.95
C SER A 99 -10.44 -3.39 -3.61
N MET A 100 -11.12 -4.45 -4.04
CA MET A 100 -10.44 -5.59 -4.67
C MET A 100 -10.68 -5.65 -6.18
N ASP A 101 -9.66 -5.26 -6.94
CA ASP A 101 -9.59 -5.18 -8.41
C ASP A 101 -9.94 -6.50 -9.11
N CYS A 102 -9.73 -7.64 -8.44
CA CYS A 102 -9.99 -8.95 -9.01
C CYS A 102 -11.49 -9.26 -9.19
N VAL A 103 -12.39 -8.60 -8.46
CA VAL A 103 -13.84 -8.74 -8.64
C VAL A 103 -14.26 -8.12 -9.96
N ASP A 104 -13.91 -6.86 -10.19
CA ASP A 104 -14.20 -6.15 -11.44
C ASP A 104 -13.57 -6.84 -12.65
N PHE A 105 -12.33 -7.34 -12.51
CA PHE A 105 -11.67 -8.10 -13.56
C PHE A 105 -12.40 -9.42 -13.87
N ALA A 106 -12.79 -10.18 -12.85
CA ALA A 106 -13.50 -11.44 -13.03
C ALA A 106 -14.89 -11.26 -13.67
N ASP A 107 -15.62 -10.21 -13.28
CA ASP A 107 -16.90 -9.83 -13.88
C ASP A 107 -16.77 -9.41 -15.35
N ALA A 108 -15.72 -8.65 -15.69
CA ALA A 108 -15.45 -8.24 -17.06
C ALA A 108 -14.95 -9.38 -17.95
N HIS A 109 -14.35 -10.41 -17.37
CA HIS A 109 -13.73 -11.55 -18.05
C HIS A 109 -14.27 -12.90 -17.55
N PRO A 110 -15.56 -13.21 -17.80
CA PRO A 110 -16.17 -14.47 -17.36
C PRO A 110 -15.52 -15.72 -17.99
N GLU A 111 -14.73 -15.55 -19.05
CA GLU A 111 -13.93 -16.61 -19.67
C GLU A 111 -12.64 -16.98 -18.91
N ALA A 112 -12.20 -16.15 -17.97
CA ALA A 112 -10.97 -16.35 -17.21
C ALA A 112 -11.25 -16.96 -15.83
N GLU A 113 -10.36 -17.84 -15.35
CA GLU A 113 -10.31 -18.25 -13.94
C GLU A 113 -9.41 -17.27 -13.18
N VAL A 114 -9.95 -16.61 -12.15
CA VAL A 114 -9.26 -15.57 -11.39
C VAL A 114 -9.01 -16.05 -9.97
N ILE A 115 -7.78 -15.84 -9.49
CA ILE A 115 -7.38 -16.13 -8.11
C ILE A 115 -6.97 -14.82 -7.46
N GLY A 116 -7.68 -14.42 -6.40
CA GLY A 116 -7.25 -13.34 -5.52
C GLY A 116 -6.52 -13.92 -4.31
N THR A 117 -5.33 -13.40 -4.01
CA THR A 117 -4.56 -13.81 -2.83
C THR A 117 -4.36 -12.64 -1.88
N ASP A 118 -4.67 -12.84 -0.61
CA ASP A 118 -4.34 -11.89 0.45
C ASP A 118 -3.95 -12.67 1.73
N ILE A 119 -3.23 -12.04 2.64
CA ILE A 119 -2.93 -12.64 3.95
C ILE A 119 -4.13 -12.56 4.89
N SER A 120 -5.04 -11.62 4.64
CA SER A 120 -6.27 -11.40 5.40
C SER A 120 -7.46 -12.14 4.78
N PRO A 121 -8.37 -12.67 5.61
CA PRO A 121 -9.63 -13.23 5.14
C PRO A 121 -10.60 -12.09 4.76
N SER A 122 -10.28 -11.34 3.71
CA SER A 122 -11.09 -10.23 3.21
C SER A 122 -11.92 -10.66 2.01
N GLN A 123 -12.88 -11.57 2.24
CA GLN A 123 -13.75 -12.04 1.17
C GLN A 123 -15.06 -11.24 1.16
N PRO A 124 -15.43 -10.59 0.03
CA PRO A 124 -16.76 -10.02 -0.14
C PRO A 124 -17.83 -11.11 -0.02
N GLU A 125 -19.03 -10.74 0.45
CA GLU A 125 -20.16 -11.69 0.54
C GLU A 125 -20.57 -12.24 -0.83
N TRP A 126 -20.36 -11.47 -1.89
CA TRP A 126 -20.68 -11.87 -3.26
C TRP A 126 -19.45 -11.74 -4.16
N VAL A 127 -19.10 -12.83 -4.83
CA VAL A 127 -17.97 -12.91 -5.75
C VAL A 127 -18.42 -13.56 -7.07
N PRO A 128 -17.85 -13.16 -8.21
CA PRO A 128 -18.14 -13.79 -9.50
C PRO A 128 -17.81 -15.29 -9.47
N PRO A 129 -18.54 -16.15 -10.20
CA PRO A 129 -18.38 -17.61 -10.13
C PRO A 129 -17.02 -18.11 -10.62
N ASN A 130 -16.29 -17.27 -11.35
CA ASN A 130 -14.95 -17.53 -11.88
C ASN A 130 -13.83 -16.95 -11.00
N LEU A 131 -14.15 -16.38 -9.83
CA LEU A 131 -13.20 -15.83 -8.87
C LEU A 131 -13.15 -16.69 -7.60
N LYS A 132 -11.94 -17.00 -7.15
CA LYS A 132 -11.70 -17.63 -5.85
C LYS A 132 -10.65 -16.85 -5.05
N PHE A 133 -10.84 -16.83 -3.74
CA PHE A 133 -9.92 -16.21 -2.80
C PHE A 133 -9.13 -17.25 -2.03
N GLU A 134 -7.82 -17.07 -1.97
CA GLU A 134 -6.89 -17.93 -1.26
C GLU A 134 -6.13 -17.09 -0.23
N ILE A 135 -6.04 -17.58 1.01
CA ILE A 135 -5.24 -16.93 2.06
C ILE A 135 -3.79 -17.35 1.85
N GLU A 136 -2.97 -16.46 1.29
CA GLU A 136 -1.60 -16.75 0.88
C GLU A 136 -0.69 -15.53 1.14
N ASP A 137 0.48 -15.76 1.74
CA ASP A 137 1.51 -14.75 1.92
C ASP A 137 2.43 -14.73 0.69
N CYS A 138 2.28 -13.69 -0.15
CA CYS A 138 3.06 -13.55 -1.37
C CYS A 138 4.59 -13.48 -1.14
N THR A 139 5.05 -13.25 0.10
CA THR A 139 6.47 -13.23 0.47
C THR A 139 7.06 -14.62 0.75
N GLN A 140 6.21 -15.65 0.84
CA GLN A 140 6.62 -17.05 0.98
C GLN A 140 6.85 -17.71 -0.39
N PRO A 141 7.52 -18.88 -0.44
CA PRO A 141 7.53 -19.68 -1.66
C PRO A 141 6.11 -20.03 -2.11
N TRP A 142 5.76 -19.75 -3.36
CA TRP A 142 4.41 -19.96 -3.84
C TRP A 142 4.10 -21.45 -3.97
N THR A 143 2.90 -21.83 -3.54
CA THR A 143 2.38 -23.20 -3.55
C THR A 143 2.00 -23.67 -4.96
N TYR A 144 1.89 -22.74 -5.92
CA TYR A 144 1.55 -23.03 -7.30
C TYR A 144 2.68 -23.78 -8.06
N PRO A 145 2.33 -24.76 -8.90
CA PRO A 145 3.27 -25.38 -9.82
C PRO A 145 3.92 -24.35 -10.76
N ARG A 146 5.06 -24.73 -11.34
CA ARG A 146 5.68 -23.95 -12.42
C ARG A 146 4.72 -23.82 -13.60
N ASN A 147 4.70 -22.64 -14.22
CA ASN A 147 3.91 -22.37 -15.43
C ASN A 147 2.40 -22.60 -15.23
N SER A 148 1.84 -22.12 -14.11
CA SER A 148 0.43 -22.21 -13.77
C SER A 148 -0.40 -21.07 -14.38
N PHE A 149 0.15 -19.86 -14.48
CA PHE A 149 -0.63 -18.65 -14.81
C PHE A 149 -0.34 -18.08 -16.20
N ASP A 150 -1.38 -17.56 -16.84
CA ASP A 150 -1.31 -16.84 -18.12
C ASP A 150 -1.11 -15.32 -17.93
N PHE A 151 -1.46 -14.81 -16.75
CA PHE A 151 -1.25 -13.43 -16.33
C PHE A 151 -1.13 -13.36 -14.80
N ILE A 152 -0.26 -12.50 -14.28
CA ILE A 152 -0.11 -12.25 -12.85
C ILE A 152 -0.10 -10.74 -12.63
N HIS A 153 -0.95 -10.27 -11.73
CA HIS A 153 -1.03 -8.86 -11.33
C HIS A 153 -0.72 -8.72 -9.85
N LEU A 154 0.18 -7.80 -9.51
CA LEU A 154 0.61 -7.47 -8.15
C LEU A 154 0.37 -5.98 -7.93
N ARG A 155 -0.28 -5.59 -6.84
CA ARG A 155 -0.66 -4.18 -6.63
C ARG A 155 -0.63 -3.79 -5.16
N TYR A 156 -0.15 -2.58 -4.88
CA TYR A 156 -0.09 -1.98 -3.54
C TYR A 156 0.63 -2.85 -2.49
N LEU A 157 1.76 -3.46 -2.85
CA LEU A 157 2.58 -4.27 -1.95
C LEU A 157 3.71 -3.48 -1.28
N PHE A 158 3.78 -2.17 -1.49
CA PHE A 158 4.76 -1.28 -0.85
C PHE A 158 4.79 -1.42 0.69
N GLY A 159 5.99 -1.53 1.27
CA GLY A 159 6.16 -1.79 2.71
C GLY A 159 5.83 -3.21 3.17
N SER A 160 5.28 -4.08 2.30
CA SER A 160 4.87 -5.45 2.62
C SER A 160 5.85 -6.51 2.09
N VAL A 161 6.84 -6.12 1.29
CA VAL A 161 7.76 -7.07 0.65
C VAL A 161 9.20 -6.80 1.11
N PRO A 162 9.85 -7.75 1.79
CA PRO A 162 11.24 -7.60 2.23
C PRO A 162 12.26 -7.79 1.10
N ASP A 163 11.97 -8.67 0.13
CA ASP A 163 12.80 -8.88 -1.06
C ASP A 163 11.95 -8.98 -2.33
N TRP A 164 11.95 -7.89 -3.09
CA TRP A 164 11.25 -7.78 -4.36
C TRP A 164 11.79 -8.73 -5.43
N ASN A 165 13.09 -9.07 -5.41
CA ASN A 165 13.65 -10.03 -6.36
C ASN A 165 13.10 -11.44 -6.08
N ALA A 166 12.94 -11.79 -4.80
CA ALA A 166 12.36 -13.08 -4.41
C ALA A 166 10.90 -13.18 -4.85
N LEU A 167 10.09 -12.15 -4.57
CA LEU A 167 8.70 -12.08 -5.01
C LEU A 167 8.58 -12.25 -6.54
N TYR A 168 9.34 -11.46 -7.31
CA TYR A 168 9.29 -11.54 -8.76
C TYR A 168 9.89 -12.84 -9.32
N SER A 169 10.79 -13.51 -8.59
CA SER A 169 11.28 -14.84 -8.96
C SER A 169 10.19 -15.91 -8.82
N GLU A 170 9.36 -15.84 -7.77
CA GLU A 170 8.21 -16.73 -7.62
C GLU A 170 7.14 -16.44 -8.69
N ALA A 171 6.87 -15.17 -8.98
CA ALA A 171 5.99 -14.78 -10.09
C ALA A 171 6.51 -15.31 -11.44
N PHE A 172 7.81 -15.16 -11.71
CA PHE A 172 8.44 -15.68 -12.93
C PHE A 172 8.35 -17.22 -13.02
N LYS A 173 8.51 -17.92 -11.90
CA LYS A 173 8.40 -19.38 -11.82
C LYS A 173 6.97 -19.85 -12.11
N ALA A 174 5.97 -19.17 -11.55
CA ALA A 174 4.55 -19.51 -11.70
C ALA A 174 3.95 -19.07 -13.05
N CYS A 175 4.47 -18.02 -13.67
CA CYS A 175 4.05 -17.57 -15.01
C CYS A 175 4.45 -18.57 -16.10
N LYS A 176 3.55 -18.84 -17.05
CA LYS A 176 3.85 -19.67 -18.24
C LYS A 176 4.85 -18.99 -19.17
N PRO A 177 5.61 -19.72 -20.00
CA PRO A 177 6.40 -19.10 -21.06
C PRO A 177 5.52 -18.20 -21.93
N GLY A 178 5.93 -16.96 -22.14
CA GLY A 178 5.16 -15.95 -22.86
C GLY A 178 4.10 -15.20 -22.05
N CYS A 179 3.82 -15.59 -20.80
CA CYS A 179 2.86 -14.88 -19.94
C CYS A 179 3.42 -13.54 -19.44
N TRP A 180 2.52 -12.62 -19.08
CA TRP A 180 2.86 -11.29 -18.55
C TRP A 180 2.70 -11.23 -17.04
N VAL A 181 3.63 -10.51 -16.40
CA VAL A 181 3.53 -10.10 -15.00
C VAL A 181 3.47 -8.58 -14.97
N GLU A 182 2.52 -8.03 -14.23
CA GLU A 182 2.35 -6.60 -14.01
C GLU A 182 2.42 -6.28 -12.52
N ALA A 183 3.14 -5.23 -12.17
CA ALA A 183 3.25 -4.67 -10.84
C ALA A 183 2.83 -3.20 -10.85
N VAL A 184 1.94 -2.82 -9.91
CA VAL A 184 1.44 -1.45 -9.76
C VAL A 184 1.62 -0.99 -8.32
N ASP A 185 2.54 -0.07 -8.09
CA ASP A 185 2.83 0.44 -6.76
C ASP A 185 2.99 1.97 -6.73
N PRO A 186 2.53 2.63 -5.65
CA PRO A 186 2.74 4.04 -5.44
C PRO A 186 4.10 4.30 -4.78
N SER A 187 4.65 5.48 -5.06
CA SER A 187 5.62 6.13 -4.19
C SER A 187 4.90 6.68 -2.97
N VAL A 188 5.42 6.42 -1.77
CA VAL A 188 4.91 7.04 -0.53
C VAL A 188 5.21 8.55 -0.46
N ASN A 189 6.11 9.07 -1.31
CA ASN A 189 6.44 10.49 -1.33
C ASN A 189 5.34 11.32 -1.98
N LEU A 190 4.79 12.27 -1.23
CA LEU A 190 3.96 13.33 -1.80
C LEU A 190 4.82 14.38 -2.48
N ARG A 191 4.35 14.87 -3.62
CA ARG A 191 5.01 15.87 -4.46
C ARG A 191 4.01 16.92 -4.92
N SER A 192 4.53 18.00 -5.47
CA SER A 192 3.74 19.04 -6.13
C SER A 192 4.56 19.69 -7.23
N ASP A 193 3.94 20.04 -8.36
CA ASP A 193 4.63 20.78 -9.42
C ASP A 193 4.71 22.29 -9.12
N ASP A 194 3.81 22.82 -8.29
CA ASP A 194 3.72 24.24 -7.92
C ASP A 194 4.58 24.62 -6.71
N GLY A 195 5.29 23.65 -6.13
CA GLY A 195 6.12 23.82 -4.94
C GLY A 195 5.34 23.93 -3.63
N SER A 196 4.05 23.59 -3.61
CA SER A 196 3.25 23.61 -2.38
C SER A 196 3.69 22.54 -1.37
N VAL A 197 4.16 21.39 -1.85
CA VAL A 197 4.78 20.32 -1.06
C VAL A 197 6.29 20.50 -1.11
N ARG A 198 6.87 21.00 -0.01
CA ARG A 198 8.28 21.37 0.11
C ARG A 198 8.80 21.18 1.52
N GLU A 199 10.11 21.27 1.70
CA GLU A 199 10.74 21.21 3.02
C GLU A 199 10.07 22.18 4.02
N GLY A 200 9.76 21.66 5.21
CA GLY A 200 9.00 22.34 6.27
C GLY A 200 7.48 22.10 6.25
N THR A 201 6.94 21.46 5.20
CA THR A 201 5.52 21.03 5.16
C THR A 201 5.37 19.60 5.66
N ALA A 202 4.26 19.32 6.36
CA ALA A 202 3.97 17.98 6.86
C ALA A 202 3.80 16.96 5.73
N LEU A 203 3.23 17.35 4.58
CA LEU A 203 3.11 16.48 3.40
C LEU A 203 4.47 16.13 2.79
N TYR A 204 5.45 17.03 2.84
CA TYR A 204 6.81 16.69 2.42
C TYR A 204 7.47 15.70 3.37
N ASP A 205 7.29 15.91 4.68
CA ASP A 205 7.83 15.01 5.70
C ASP A 205 7.20 13.62 5.67
N TRP A 206 5.97 13.47 5.16
CA TRP A 206 5.25 12.19 5.08
C TRP A 206 6.11 11.11 4.44
N GLY A 207 6.50 11.30 3.18
CA GLY A 207 7.29 10.33 2.47
C GLY A 207 8.66 10.08 3.09
N ARG A 208 9.30 11.14 3.60
CA ARG A 208 10.60 11.04 4.28
C ARG A 208 10.52 10.15 5.54
N LEU A 209 9.53 10.38 6.39
CA LEU A 209 9.33 9.64 7.64
C LEU A 209 8.97 8.18 7.37
N PHE A 210 8.08 7.91 6.42
CA PHE A 210 7.77 6.54 6.01
C PHE A 210 8.99 5.81 5.44
N ASN A 211 9.76 6.46 4.56
CA ASN A 211 10.98 5.84 4.02
C ASN A 211 12.01 5.55 5.12
N GLU A 212 12.21 6.46 6.08
CA GLU A 212 13.08 6.23 7.24
C GLU A 212 12.59 5.05 8.09
N ALA A 213 11.30 5.02 8.42
CA ALA A 213 10.69 3.96 9.22
C ALA A 213 10.80 2.60 8.52
N SER A 214 10.44 2.56 7.23
CA SER A 214 10.46 1.37 6.38
C SER A 214 11.87 0.77 6.25
N THR A 215 12.90 1.62 6.20
CA THR A 215 14.31 1.20 6.17
C THR A 215 14.71 0.53 7.48
N LYS A 216 14.33 1.09 8.63
CA LYS A 216 14.59 0.49 9.95
C LYS A 216 13.82 -0.82 10.16
N TYR A 217 12.63 -0.92 9.57
CA TYR A 217 11.77 -2.10 9.62
C TYR A 217 12.18 -3.20 8.62
N GLY A 218 13.14 -2.92 7.72
CA GLY A 218 13.64 -3.89 6.75
C GLY A 218 12.71 -4.18 5.57
N ARG A 219 11.69 -3.34 5.33
CA ARG A 219 10.73 -3.47 4.22
C ARG A 219 10.61 -2.13 3.53
N THR A 220 11.19 -1.98 2.34
CA THR A 220 11.29 -0.66 1.69
C THR A 220 9.93 -0.14 1.21
N MET A 221 9.72 1.17 1.36
CA MET A 221 8.64 1.94 0.71
C MET A 221 9.14 2.85 -0.42
N SER A 222 10.42 2.75 -0.77
CA SER A 222 11.07 3.58 -1.80
C SER A 222 11.20 2.87 -3.15
N MET A 223 10.42 1.82 -3.43
CA MET A 223 10.58 1.00 -4.64
C MET A 223 10.40 1.78 -5.95
N VAL A 224 9.44 2.72 -5.99
CA VAL A 224 9.20 3.59 -7.15
C VAL A 224 10.33 4.61 -7.29
N ASP A 225 10.70 5.28 -6.20
CA ASP A 225 11.76 6.30 -6.18
C ASP A 225 13.16 5.74 -6.47
N GLY A 226 13.41 4.52 -6.01
CA GLY A 226 14.68 3.83 -6.17
C GLY A 226 14.79 3.03 -7.48
N GLY A 227 13.72 2.94 -8.28
CA GLY A 227 13.70 2.12 -9.49
C GLY A 227 13.78 0.61 -9.23
N THR A 228 13.44 0.16 -8.02
CA THR A 228 13.58 -1.24 -7.59
C THR A 228 12.74 -2.17 -8.45
N ILE A 229 11.48 -1.79 -8.75
CA ILE A 229 10.56 -2.65 -9.50
C ILE A 229 11.10 -2.99 -10.90
N PRO A 230 11.38 -2.02 -11.79
CA PRO A 230 11.87 -2.34 -13.13
C PRO A 230 13.26 -3.00 -13.12
N GLU A 231 14.12 -2.69 -12.15
CA GLU A 231 15.41 -3.36 -12.00
C GLU A 231 15.27 -4.83 -11.59
N SER A 232 14.37 -5.13 -10.65
CA SER A 232 14.09 -6.50 -10.24
C SER A 232 13.50 -7.33 -11.38
N PHE A 233 12.58 -6.78 -12.17
CA PHE A 233 12.08 -7.47 -13.37
C PHE A 233 13.21 -7.87 -14.33
N LYS A 234 14.12 -6.93 -14.63
CA LYS A 234 15.29 -7.21 -15.50
C LYS A 234 16.23 -8.26 -14.89
N LYS A 235 16.47 -8.16 -13.58
CA LYS A 235 17.37 -9.07 -12.85
C LYS A 235 16.86 -10.51 -12.80
N VAL A 236 15.55 -10.68 -12.63
CA VAL A 236 14.90 -12.00 -12.60
C VAL A 236 14.90 -12.66 -13.99
N GLY A 237 14.91 -11.86 -15.06
CA GLY A 237 15.00 -12.35 -16.44
C GLY A 237 13.72 -12.18 -17.25
N PHE A 238 12.82 -11.29 -16.84
CA PHE A 238 11.70 -10.87 -17.69
C PHE A 238 12.22 -10.19 -18.96
N ALA A 239 11.63 -10.53 -20.09
CA ALA A 239 11.81 -9.84 -21.37
C ALA A 239 10.80 -8.68 -21.50
N ASP A 240 11.04 -7.79 -22.47
CA ASP A 240 10.10 -6.72 -22.83
C ASP A 240 9.64 -5.89 -21.61
N VAL A 241 10.57 -5.55 -20.71
CA VAL A 241 10.27 -4.82 -19.48
C VAL A 241 9.93 -3.36 -19.81
N HIS A 242 8.70 -2.96 -19.52
CA HIS A 242 8.19 -1.62 -19.67
C HIS A 242 7.87 -1.03 -18.30
N SER A 243 8.19 0.26 -18.10
CA SER A 243 7.78 1.04 -16.94
C SER A 243 7.09 2.33 -17.40
N ARG A 244 6.00 2.69 -16.73
CA ARG A 244 5.29 3.95 -16.91
C ARG A 244 4.90 4.52 -15.56
N THR A 245 5.15 5.80 -15.36
CA THR A 245 4.79 6.50 -14.12
C THR A 245 3.68 7.52 -14.38
N PHE A 246 2.69 7.54 -13.50
CA PHE A 246 1.54 8.43 -13.54
C PHE A 246 1.48 9.30 -12.27
N LYS A 247 0.85 10.47 -12.38
CA LYS A 247 0.55 11.32 -11.23
C LYS A 247 -0.85 11.00 -10.73
N LEU A 248 -0.95 10.54 -9.48
CA LEU A 248 -2.19 10.32 -8.76
C LEU A 248 -2.43 11.50 -7.82
N PRO A 249 -3.39 12.40 -8.09
CA PRO A 249 -3.71 13.51 -7.20
C PRO A 249 -4.06 12.99 -5.79
N ALA A 250 -3.48 13.57 -4.75
CA ALA A 250 -3.79 13.20 -3.37
C ALA A 250 -4.99 13.99 -2.80
N THR A 251 -5.38 15.08 -3.47
CA THR A 251 -6.53 15.93 -3.12
C THR A 251 -7.24 16.41 -4.40
N PRO A 252 -8.50 16.90 -4.33
CA PRO A 252 -9.30 17.24 -5.52
C PRO A 252 -8.93 18.61 -6.14
N TRP A 253 -7.63 18.91 -6.27
CA TRP A 253 -7.11 20.13 -6.89
C TRP A 253 -7.15 20.17 -8.43
N PRO A 254 -7.10 19.04 -9.18
CA PRO A 254 -7.12 19.10 -10.64
C PRO A 254 -8.44 19.68 -11.17
N LYS A 255 -8.37 20.42 -12.28
CA LYS A 255 -9.57 20.96 -12.96
C LYS A 255 -10.32 19.91 -13.78
N GLU A 256 -9.62 18.87 -14.22
CA GLU A 256 -10.23 17.78 -14.98
C GLU A 256 -11.11 16.94 -14.05
N GLN A 257 -12.40 16.80 -14.38
CA GLN A 257 -13.41 16.17 -13.52
C GLN A 257 -13.01 14.77 -13.04
N LYS A 258 -12.45 13.95 -13.92
CA LYS A 258 -12.02 12.58 -13.58
C LYS A 258 -10.88 12.58 -12.57
N LEU A 259 -9.86 13.43 -12.76
CA LEU A 259 -8.73 13.56 -11.85
C LEU A 259 -9.12 14.24 -10.54
N GLN A 260 -10.09 15.14 -10.57
CA GLN A 260 -10.66 15.74 -9.37
C GLN A 260 -11.37 14.70 -8.50
N GLN A 261 -12.21 13.85 -9.10
CA GLN A 261 -12.87 12.75 -8.39
C GLN A 261 -11.85 11.77 -7.81
N LEU A 262 -10.85 11.40 -8.60
CA LEU A 262 -9.76 10.53 -8.13
C LEU A 262 -9.04 11.14 -6.92
N GLY A 263 -8.71 12.43 -6.96
CA GLY A 263 -8.11 13.14 -5.83
C GLY A 263 -9.02 13.24 -4.61
N ALA A 264 -10.35 13.29 -4.80
CA ALA A 264 -11.31 13.23 -3.69
C ALA A 264 -11.28 11.85 -3.01
N PHE A 265 -11.26 10.77 -3.79
CA PHE A 265 -11.14 9.40 -3.27
C PHE A 265 -9.80 9.17 -2.59
N SER A 266 -8.69 9.61 -3.18
CA SER A 266 -7.36 9.51 -2.56
C SER A 266 -7.30 10.27 -1.23
N ARG A 267 -7.89 11.47 -1.15
CA ARG A 267 -7.98 12.20 0.11
C ARG A 267 -8.78 11.44 1.16
N LEU A 268 -9.95 10.92 0.77
CA LEU A 268 -10.82 10.16 1.67
C LEU A 268 -10.11 8.93 2.22
N ALA A 269 -9.48 8.13 1.35
CA ALA A 269 -8.74 6.93 1.74
C ALA A 269 -7.59 7.23 2.70
N MET A 270 -6.90 8.36 2.52
CA MET A 270 -5.89 8.81 3.47
C MET A 270 -6.52 9.27 4.78
N GLU A 271 -7.50 10.18 4.75
CA GLU A 271 -8.13 10.77 5.94
C GLU A 271 -8.83 9.75 6.83
N GLN A 272 -9.40 8.68 6.25
CA GLN A 272 -10.08 7.61 6.97
C GLN A 272 -9.14 6.82 7.89
N ASP A 273 -7.85 6.67 7.55
CA ASP A 273 -6.94 5.85 8.35
C ASP A 273 -5.48 6.34 8.43
N LEU A 274 -5.27 7.65 8.55
CA LEU A 274 -3.92 8.22 8.77
C LEU A 274 -3.21 7.61 9.99
N ASP A 275 -3.97 7.35 11.06
CA ASP A 275 -3.43 6.78 12.30
C ASP A 275 -2.99 5.33 12.10
N GLY A 276 -3.77 4.50 11.37
CA GLY A 276 -3.38 3.13 11.04
C GLY A 276 -2.09 3.06 10.23
N TYR A 277 -1.89 3.99 9.29
CA TYR A 277 -0.66 4.04 8.50
C TYR A 277 0.57 4.43 9.33
N ALA A 278 0.47 5.47 10.16
CA ALA A 278 1.64 6.09 10.78
C ALA A 278 1.92 5.61 12.20
N MET A 279 0.90 5.28 13.00
CA MET A 279 1.05 5.08 14.45
C MET A 279 2.01 3.94 14.77
N TYR A 280 1.82 2.77 14.16
CA TYR A 280 2.68 1.62 14.41
C TYR A 280 4.13 1.88 13.97
N LEU A 281 4.33 2.37 12.74
CA LEU A 281 5.67 2.58 12.19
C LEU A 281 6.42 3.71 12.91
N PHE A 282 5.76 4.82 13.25
CA PHE A 282 6.46 5.96 13.83
C PHE A 282 6.78 5.73 15.30
N THR A 283 5.92 5.05 16.05
CA THR A 283 6.22 4.69 17.45
C THR A 283 7.29 3.60 17.53
N ASN A 284 7.15 2.51 16.77
CA ASN A 284 8.06 1.36 16.90
C ASN A 284 9.38 1.52 16.13
N ALA A 285 9.37 2.13 14.94
CA ALA A 285 10.59 2.28 14.12
C ALA A 285 11.28 3.64 14.33
N LEU A 286 10.53 4.72 14.56
CA LEU A 286 11.10 6.07 14.76
C LEU A 286 11.23 6.47 16.24
N GLY A 287 10.61 5.73 17.16
CA GLY A 287 10.66 6.03 18.60
C GLY A 287 9.87 7.27 19.01
N TRP A 288 8.89 7.69 18.19
CA TRP A 288 8.02 8.80 18.52
C TRP A 288 7.05 8.41 19.63
N SER A 289 6.64 9.37 20.45
CA SER A 289 5.49 9.18 21.33
C SER A 289 4.19 9.26 20.53
N GLU A 290 3.12 8.63 21.03
CA GLU A 290 1.79 8.73 20.42
C GLU A 290 1.35 10.18 20.22
N GLN A 291 1.60 11.05 21.21
CA GLN A 291 1.26 12.48 21.09
C GLN A 291 1.99 13.16 19.93
N GLN A 292 3.27 12.81 19.69
CA GLN A 292 4.02 13.36 18.56
C GLN A 292 3.40 12.92 17.23
N VAL A 293 2.98 11.65 17.12
CA VAL A 293 2.31 11.14 15.93
C VAL A 293 0.98 11.87 15.73
N THR A 294 0.14 11.98 16.76
CA THR A 294 -1.17 12.66 16.68
C THR A 294 -1.02 14.12 16.24
N VAL A 295 -0.07 14.86 16.82
CA VAL A 295 0.19 16.27 16.45
C VAL A 295 0.66 16.37 14.99
N TYR A 296 1.54 15.49 14.56
CA TYR A 296 1.99 15.45 13.17
C TYR A 296 0.84 15.14 12.20
N LEU A 297 0.03 14.13 12.49
CA LEU A 297 -1.11 13.75 11.66
C LEU A 297 -2.17 14.86 11.60
N ALA A 298 -2.36 15.63 12.67
CA ALA A 298 -3.21 16.83 12.64
C ALA A 298 -2.71 17.86 11.61
N ARG A 299 -1.39 18.06 11.51
CA ARG A 299 -0.79 18.93 10.48
C ARG A 299 -0.96 18.37 9.07
N VAL A 300 -0.79 17.06 8.89
CA VAL A 300 -1.05 16.37 7.60
C VAL A 300 -2.49 16.61 7.16
N ARG A 301 -3.48 16.38 8.03
CA ARG A 301 -4.90 16.66 7.74
C ARG A 301 -5.14 18.11 7.35
N LYS A 302 -4.54 19.05 8.09
CA LYS A 302 -4.66 20.49 7.82
C LYS A 302 -4.13 20.84 6.42
N GLU A 303 -2.97 20.31 6.05
CA GLU A 303 -2.36 20.55 4.73
C GLU A 303 -3.12 19.86 3.59
N MET A 304 -3.67 18.66 3.79
CA MET A 304 -4.54 17.98 2.82
C MET A 304 -5.85 18.72 2.54
N ARG A 305 -6.32 19.52 3.50
CA ARG A 305 -7.53 20.36 3.37
C ARG A 305 -7.23 21.75 2.81
N ASP A 306 -5.95 22.13 2.70
CA ASP A 306 -5.56 23.40 2.10
C ASP A 306 -5.69 23.35 0.58
N MET A 307 -6.74 24.00 0.06
CA MET A 307 -7.05 24.06 -1.37
C MET A 307 -5.98 24.75 -2.23
N ARG A 308 -4.98 25.39 -1.60
CA ARG A 308 -3.83 25.98 -2.29
C ARG A 308 -2.73 24.95 -2.58
N MET A 309 -2.75 23.81 -1.90
CA MET A 309 -1.77 22.75 -2.13
C MET A 309 -2.22 21.82 -3.25
N GLN A 310 -1.28 21.41 -4.10
CA GLN A 310 -1.51 20.50 -5.22
C GLN A 310 -0.73 19.18 -5.07
N PRO A 311 -0.96 18.42 -3.97
CA PRO A 311 -0.22 17.21 -3.70
C PRO A 311 -0.60 16.08 -4.66
N TYR A 312 0.37 15.27 -5.05
CA TYR A 312 0.16 14.03 -5.79
C TYR A 312 1.19 12.95 -5.38
N PHE A 313 0.80 11.69 -5.54
CA PHE A 313 1.69 10.53 -5.53
C PHE A 313 2.14 10.19 -6.95
N LEU A 314 3.32 9.59 -7.07
CA LEU A 314 3.68 8.87 -8.29
C LEU A 314 3.19 7.43 -8.17
N VAL A 315 2.57 6.90 -9.22
CA VAL A 315 2.23 5.47 -9.33
C VAL A 315 3.01 4.91 -10.50
N GLU A 316 3.79 3.86 -10.25
CA GLU A 316 4.55 3.18 -11.30
C GLU A 316 3.83 1.88 -11.68
N VAL A 317 3.61 1.71 -12.98
CA VAL A 317 3.16 0.46 -13.59
C VAL A 317 4.34 -0.14 -14.33
N VAL A 318 4.75 -1.33 -13.91
CA VAL A 318 5.82 -2.09 -14.54
C VAL A 318 5.26 -3.42 -15.00
N TYR A 319 5.53 -3.78 -16.25
CA TYR A 319 5.16 -5.09 -16.75
C TYR A 319 6.27 -5.67 -17.62
N GLY A 320 6.37 -6.99 -17.59
CA GLY A 320 7.36 -7.74 -18.33
C GLY A 320 6.84 -9.13 -18.65
N ARG A 321 7.39 -9.72 -19.71
CA ARG A 321 6.97 -11.01 -20.23
C ARG A 321 7.99 -12.08 -19.87
N LYS A 322 7.52 -13.25 -19.45
CA LYS A 322 8.42 -14.41 -19.35
C LYS A 322 8.83 -14.84 -20.77
N PRO A 323 10.13 -15.04 -21.05
CA PRO A 323 10.56 -15.56 -22.36
C PRO A 323 9.87 -16.88 -22.74
N GLU A 324 9.70 -17.12 -24.04
CA GLU A 324 9.10 -18.36 -24.57
C GLU A 324 10.04 -19.57 -24.50
N GLN A 325 11.34 -19.33 -24.27
CA GLN A 325 12.40 -20.34 -24.21
C GLN A 325 13.03 -20.35 -22.82
#